data_AF-A0A956Y0U6-F1
#
_entry.id   AF-A0A956Y0U6-F1
#
_cell.length_a   1.000
_cell.length_b   1.000
_cell.length_c   1.000
_cell.angle_alpha   90.00
_cell.angle_beta   90.00
_cell.angle_gamma   90.00
#
_symmetry.space_group_name_H-M   'P 1'
#
loop_
_entity.id
_entity.type
_entity.pdbx_description
1 polymer ?
#
loop_
_entity_poly.entity_id
_entity_poly.type
_entity_poly.pdbx_seq_one_letter_code
_entity_poly.pdbx_strand_id
1 'polypeptide(L)'
;MKTWLDPQAVSVPDDLRAAVGGHPIVAETLVRRGISQPEVALRFLDPEHYTPASPYELPDMEKAVARVRQAIQEQATILVWG
;
A
#
# COMPACT_ATOMS: atom_id res chain seq x y z
N MET A 1 -18.32 -17.01 25.32
CA MET A 1 -16.89 -17.25 25.57
C MET A 1 -16.10 -16.76 24.35
N LYS A 2 -14.90 -16.20 24.54
CA LYS A 2 -14.01 -15.85 23.42
C LYS A 2 -13.17 -17.08 23.07
N THR A 3 -13.08 -17.41 21.79
CA THR A 3 -12.22 -18.48 21.29
C THR A 3 -10.93 -17.85 20.77
N TRP A 4 -9.80 -18.25 21.34
CA TRP A 4 -8.48 -17.88 20.83
C TRP A 4 -8.09 -18.88 19.75
N LEU A 5 -7.52 -18.38 18.65
CA LEU A 5 -7.05 -19.19 17.54
C LEU A 5 -5.55 -18.96 17.37
N ASP A 6 -4.79 -20.04 17.37
CA ASP A 6 -3.37 -19.98 17.04
C ASP A 6 -3.18 -19.80 15.53
N PRO A 7 -2.18 -19.02 15.11
CA PRO A 7 -1.93 -18.81 13.70
C PRO A 7 -1.39 -20.08 13.06
N GLN A 8 -1.91 -20.41 11.87
CA GLN A 8 -1.45 -21.57 11.12
C GLN A 8 0.01 -21.40 10.67
N ALA A 9 0.75 -22.51 10.64
CA ALA A 9 2.10 -22.56 10.09
C ALA A 9 2.05 -22.23 8.59
N VAL A 10 2.97 -21.39 8.12
CA VAL A 10 3.09 -20.99 6.72
C VAL A 10 4.49 -21.28 6.22
N SER A 11 4.60 -21.72 4.96
CA SER A 11 5.89 -21.85 4.30
C SER A 11 6.35 -20.48 3.81
N VAL A 12 7.58 -20.10 4.19
CA VAL A 12 8.15 -18.80 3.83
C VAL A 12 9.29 -19.02 2.83
N PRO A 13 9.22 -18.42 1.64
CA PRO A 13 10.32 -18.42 0.68
C PRO A 13 11.63 -17.86 1.25
N ASP A 14 12.78 -18.41 0.86
CA ASP A 14 14.09 -18.01 1.39
C ASP A 14 14.49 -16.60 0.96
N ASP A 15 14.16 -16.23 -0.27
CA ASP A 15 14.32 -14.88 -0.82
C ASP A 15 13.48 -13.85 -0.04
N LEU A 16 12.24 -14.18 0.32
CA LEU A 16 11.40 -13.33 1.16
C LEU A 16 11.99 -13.19 2.57
N ARG A 17 12.50 -14.28 3.16
CA ARG A 17 13.19 -14.21 4.45
C ARG A 17 14.40 -13.29 4.40
N ALA A 18 15.21 -13.39 3.35
CA ALA A 18 16.37 -12.52 3.16
C ALA A 18 15.95 -11.05 2.97
N ALA A 19 14.92 -10.78 2.17
CA ALA A 19 14.45 -9.43 1.88
C ALA A 19 13.93 -8.68 3.12
N VAL A 20 13.42 -9.38 4.13
CA VAL A 20 12.94 -8.76 5.38
C VAL A 20 13.98 -8.77 6.51
N GLY A 21 15.26 -8.96 6.18
CA GLY A 21 16.35 -8.96 7.17
C GLY A 21 16.44 -10.24 8.02
N GLY A 22 15.83 -11.33 7.58
CA GLY A 22 15.87 -12.63 8.27
C GLY A 22 14.89 -12.79 9.43
N HIS A 23 13.99 -11.83 9.67
CA HIS A 23 13.03 -11.88 10.77
C HIS A 23 11.87 -12.86 10.50
N PRO A 24 11.78 -14.01 11.21
CA PRO A 24 10.80 -15.04 10.88
C PRO A 24 9.35 -14.60 11.10
N ILE A 25 9.09 -13.85 12.18
CA ILE A 25 7.75 -13.33 12.50
C ILE A 25 7.26 -12.36 11.41
N VAL A 26 8.14 -11.50 10.90
CA VAL A 26 7.81 -10.55 9.84
C VAL A 26 7.48 -11.30 8.55
N ALA A 27 8.34 -12.25 8.16
CA ALA A 27 8.18 -13.01 6.94
C ALA A 27 6.89 -13.87 6.95
N GLU A 28 6.61 -14.58 8.05
CA GLU A 28 5.36 -15.33 8.22
C GLU A 28 4.12 -14.43 8.19
N THR A 29 4.20 -13.24 8.80
CA THR A 29 3.09 -12.28 8.81
C THR A 29 2.76 -11.78 7.42
N LEU A 30 3.77 -11.51 6.59
CA LEU A 30 3.58 -11.09 5.20
C LEU A 30 2.94 -12.19 4.37
N VAL A 31 3.41 -13.44 4.49
CA VAL A 31 2.81 -14.59 3.80
C VAL A 31 1.34 -14.75 4.18
N ARG A 32 1.00 -14.63 5.47
CA ARG A 32 -0.39 -14.67 5.95
C ARG A 32 -1.26 -13.54 5.40
N ARG A 33 -0.66 -12.42 4.99
CA ARG A 33 -1.35 -11.29 4.33
C ARG A 33 -1.39 -11.41 2.80
N GLY A 34 -0.92 -12.52 2.23
CA GLY A 34 -0.86 -12.74 0.79
C GLY A 34 0.35 -12.08 0.11
N ILE A 35 1.33 -11.61 0.89
CA ILE A 35 2.57 -11.00 0.39
C ILE A 35 3.67 -12.06 0.48
N SER A 36 3.92 -12.76 -0.63
CA SER A 36 4.94 -13.82 -0.71
C SER A 36 6.12 -13.48 -1.64
N GLN A 37 6.01 -12.40 -2.42
CA GLN A 37 7.05 -11.96 -3.35
C GLN A 37 7.99 -10.94 -2.66
N PRO A 38 9.32 -11.13 -2.72
CA PRO A 38 10.30 -10.24 -2.09
C PRO A 38 10.11 -8.77 -2.49
N GLU A 39 9.84 -8.50 -3.77
CA GLU A 39 9.68 -7.14 -4.30
C GLU A 39 8.43 -6.47 -3.72
N VAL A 40 7.33 -7.22 -3.58
CA VAL A 40 6.09 -6.71 -2.98
C VAL A 40 6.28 -6.45 -1.50
N ALA A 41 7.04 -7.31 -0.80
CA ALA A 41 7.39 -7.11 0.60
C ALA A 41 8.23 -5.84 0.81
N LEU A 42 9.26 -5.62 -0.02
CA LEU A 42 10.09 -4.41 0.03
C LEU A 42 9.25 -3.15 -0.21
N ARG A 43 8.40 -3.12 -1.24
CA ARG A 43 7.48 -2.00 -1.51
C ARG A 43 6.51 -1.71 -0.36
N PHE A 44 6.16 -2.72 0.42
CA PHE A 44 5.25 -2.61 1.58
C PHE A 44 5.97 -2.11 2.84
N LEU A 45 7.21 -2.52 3.05
CA LEU A 45 7.96 -2.25 4.28
C LEU A 45 8.81 -0.97 4.21
N ASP A 46 9.27 -0.59 3.02
CA ASP A 46 10.24 0.48 2.83
C ASP A 46 9.65 1.64 2.01
N PRO A 47 9.53 2.85 2.61
CA PRO A 47 9.09 4.05 1.92
C PRO A 47 9.93 4.42 0.69
N GLU A 48 11.23 4.10 0.66
CA GLU A 48 12.10 4.38 -0.50
C GLU A 48 11.75 3.51 -1.71
N HIS A 49 11.16 2.34 -1.46
CA HIS A 49 10.72 1.39 -2.48
C HIS A 49 9.21 1.46 -2.75
N TYR A 50 8.45 2.23 -1.97
CA TYR A 50 7.01 2.35 -2.15
C TYR A 50 6.64 2.90 -3.54
N THR A 51 5.70 2.23 -4.21
CA THR A 51 5.08 2.77 -5.43
C THR A 51 3.63 3.12 -5.12
N PRO A 52 3.26 4.41 -5.16
CA PRO A 52 1.89 4.82 -4.90
C PRO A 52 0.93 4.26 -5.93
N ALA A 53 -0.30 3.98 -5.48
CA ALA A 53 -1.42 3.75 -6.38
C ALA A 53 -1.62 4.96 -7.29
N SER A 54 -2.15 4.74 -8.49
CA SER A 54 -2.48 5.86 -9.38
C SER A 54 -3.53 6.74 -8.70
N PRO A 55 -3.34 8.07 -8.61
CA PRO A 55 -4.38 8.96 -8.08
C PRO A 55 -5.71 8.85 -8.85
N TYR A 56 -5.65 8.44 -10.13
CA TYR A 56 -6.83 8.22 -10.98
C TYR A 56 -7.64 6.97 -10.62
N GLU A 57 -7.17 6.14 -9.69
CA GLU A 57 -7.99 5.06 -9.12
C GLU A 57 -9.05 5.59 -8.15
N LEU A 58 -8.93 6.85 -7.69
CA LEU A 58 -9.95 7.48 -6.87
C LEU A 58 -11.19 7.82 -7.72
N PRO A 59 -12.42 7.58 -7.21
CA PRO A 59 -13.63 7.93 -7.91
C PRO A 59 -13.68 9.40 -8.31
N ASP A 60 -14.11 9.68 -9.53
CA ASP A 60 -14.26 11.03 -10.10
C ASP A 60 -12.97 11.87 -10.16
N MET A 61 -11.78 11.27 -10.06
CA MET A 61 -10.51 11.99 -10.11
C MET A 61 -10.35 12.80 -11.41
N GLU A 62 -10.70 12.24 -12.56
CA GLU A 62 -10.63 12.95 -13.84
C GLU A 62 -11.52 14.19 -13.85
N LYS A 63 -12.73 14.09 -13.28
CA LYS A 63 -13.68 15.21 -13.18
C LYS A 63 -13.14 16.29 -12.23
N ALA A 64 -12.56 15.89 -11.10
CA ALA A 64 -11.94 16.80 -10.15
C ALA A 64 -10.76 17.56 -10.79
N VAL A 65 -9.87 16.85 -11.49
CA VAL A 65 -8.74 17.44 -12.22
C VAL A 65 -9.23 18.43 -13.28
N ALA A 66 -10.24 18.06 -14.08
CA ALA A 66 -10.81 18.96 -15.09
C ALA A 66 -11.39 20.23 -14.45
N ARG A 67 -12.17 20.09 -13.37
CA ARG A 67 -12.80 21.21 -12.67
C ARG A 67 -11.79 22.18 -12.06
N VAL A 68 -10.70 21.66 -11.48
CA VAL A 68 -9.62 22.49 -10.89
C VAL A 68 -8.83 23.19 -12.00
N ARG A 69 -8.50 22.48 -13.09
CA ARG A 69 -7.81 23.09 -14.24
C ARG A 69 -8.62 24.24 -14.84
N GLN A 70 -9.94 24.07 -14.99
CA GLN A 70 -10.83 25.13 -15.44
C GLN A 70 -10.82 26.34 -14.48
N ALA A 71 -10.94 26.11 -13.17
CA ALA A 71 -10.89 27.19 -12.18
C ALA A 71 -9.60 28.01 -12.27
N ILE A 72 -8.46 27.34 -12.47
CA ILE A 72 -7.15 27.98 -12.64
C ILE A 72 -7.13 28.84 -13.92
N GLN A 73 -7.65 28.31 -15.03
CA GLN A 73 -7.72 29.04 -16.31
C GLN A 73 -8.61 30.29 -16.21
N GLU A 74 -9.71 30.21 -15.46
CA GLU A 74 -10.66 31.30 -15.23
C GLU A 74 -10.22 32.27 -14.12
N GLN A 75 -9.07 32.02 -13.47
CA GLN A 75 -8.61 32.75 -12.28
C GLN A 75 -9.67 32.79 -11.15
N ALA A 76 -10.47 31.74 -11.03
CA ALA A 76 -11.48 31.64 -10.00
C ALA A 76 -10.83 31.44 -8.62
N THR A 77 -11.43 32.03 -7.59
CA THR A 77 -11.01 31.79 -6.20
C THR A 77 -11.26 30.33 -5.82
N ILE A 78 -10.23 29.62 -5.38
CA ILE A 78 -10.30 28.25 -4.88
C ILE A 78 -10.18 28.30 -3.35
N LEU A 79 -11.16 27.72 -2.66
CA LEU A 79 -11.15 27.56 -1.20
C LEU A 79 -10.85 26.11 -0.83
N VAL A 80 -9.90 25.90 0.09
CA VAL A 80 -9.56 24.57 0.62
C VAL A 80 -10.05 24.47 2.06
N TRP A 81 -10.90 23.47 2.34
CA TRP A 81 -11.38 23.13 3.69
C TRP A 81 -10.84 21.75 4.07
N GLY A 82 -10.22 21.65 5.25
CA GLY A 82 -9.63 20.43 5.79
C GLY A 82 -10.49 19.79 6.86
#